data_AF-A0A368KTY1-F1
#
_entry.id   AF-A0A368KTY1-F1
#
_cell.length_a   1.000
_cell.length_b   1.000
_cell.length_c   1.000
_cell.angle_alpha   90.00
_cell.angle_beta   90.00
_cell.angle_gamma   90.00
#
_symmetry.space_group_name_H-M   'P 1'
#
loop_
_entity.id
_entity.type
_entity.pdbx_description
1 polymer ?
#
loop_
_entity_poly.entity_id
_entity_poly.type
_entity_poly.pdbx_seq_one_letter_code
_entity_poly.pdbx_strand_id
1 'polypeptide(L)'
;MKYSITGTASNGTPVSQLVDFPDEAAVRAYADAKGITLTSIRPLEDQSAIVPIANTPRHNNPRSERMRTISSTLFIWAWILLVGGLIAFIIPPLAAVLISLAFFLFPLGALYSVGASIVAAIEEKQVS
;
A
#
# COMPACT_ATOMS: atom_id res chain seq x y z
N MET A 1 10.34 -9.17 -27.67
CA MET A 1 10.95 -9.17 -26.33
C MET A 1 10.75 -7.79 -25.73
N LYS A 2 10.46 -7.70 -24.43
CA LYS A 2 10.30 -6.39 -23.77
C LYS A 2 11.66 -5.89 -23.34
N TYR A 3 11.98 -4.64 -23.63
CA TYR A 3 13.22 -4.01 -23.17
C TYR A 3 12.84 -2.78 -22.33
N SER A 4 13.39 -2.69 -21.12
CA SER A 4 13.33 -1.44 -20.36
C SER A 4 14.47 -0.56 -20.82
N ILE A 5 14.11 0.57 -21.41
CA ILE A 5 15.05 1.59 -21.84
C ILE A 5 15.13 2.65 -20.75
N THR A 6 16.32 2.89 -20.22
CA THR A 6 16.58 4.01 -19.30
C THR A 6 17.66 4.90 -19.89
N GLY A 7 17.37 6.20 -19.99
CA GLY A 7 18.30 7.16 -20.56
C GLY A 7 17.85 8.59 -20.33
N THR A 8 18.54 9.51 -20.99
CA THR A 8 18.23 10.94 -20.93
C THR A 8 17.89 11.41 -22.35
N ALA A 9 16.70 11.97 -22.52
CA ALA A 9 16.31 12.58 -23.79
C ALA A 9 17.13 13.85 -24.06
N SER A 10 17.28 14.23 -25.32
CA SER A 10 18.03 15.41 -25.78
C SER A 10 17.62 16.75 -25.13
N ASN A 11 16.45 16.80 -24.49
CA ASN A 11 15.95 17.93 -23.71
C ASN A 11 16.37 17.90 -22.22
N GLY A 12 17.21 16.95 -21.80
CA GLY A 12 17.69 16.79 -20.42
C GLY A 12 16.73 16.06 -19.48
N THR A 13 15.59 15.56 -19.97
CA THR A 13 14.62 14.84 -19.13
C THR A 13 14.98 13.36 -19.01
N PRO A 14 14.93 12.78 -17.79
CA PRO A 14 15.13 11.35 -17.62
C PRO A 14 13.93 10.59 -18.18
N VAL A 15 14.18 9.66 -19.09
CA VAL A 15 13.15 8.84 -19.73
C VAL A 15 13.38 7.38 -19.33
N SER A 16 12.35 6.79 -18.74
CA SER A 16 12.26 5.34 -18.50
C SER A 16 11.01 4.83 -19.21
N GLN A 17 11.21 4.04 -20.27
CA GLN A 17 10.12 3.55 -21.10
C GLN A 17 10.32 2.07 -21.43
N LEU A 18 9.26 1.28 -21.34
CA LEU A 18 9.24 -0.09 -21.84
C LEU A 18 8.93 -0.07 -23.33
N VAL A 19 9.74 -0.76 -24.14
CA VAL A 19 9.49 -0.88 -25.57
C VAL A 19 9.64 -2.33 -26.01
N ASP A 20 8.70 -2.77 -26.83
CA ASP A 20 8.67 -4.10 -27.42
C ASP A 20 9.47 -4.10 -28.72
N PHE A 21 10.60 -4.80 -28.73
CA PHE A 21 11.45 -4.95 -29.92
C PHE A 21 11.95 -6.39 -30.06
N PRO A 22 12.33 -6.80 -31.29
CA PRO A 22 12.89 -8.13 -31.51
C PRO A 22 14.30 -8.27 -30.91
N ASP A 23 15.17 -7.27 -31.08
CA ASP A 23 16.59 -7.33 -30.69
C ASP A 23 17.07 -6.04 -30.02
N GLU A 24 18.12 -6.14 -29.19
CA GLU A 24 18.80 -4.99 -28.56
C GLU A 24 19.34 -3.97 -29.58
N ALA A 25 19.71 -4.42 -30.79
CA ALA A 25 20.14 -3.53 -31.86
C ALA A 25 19.01 -2.63 -32.37
N ALA A 26 17.77 -3.13 -32.40
CA ALA A 26 16.58 -2.34 -32.76
C ALA A 26 16.21 -1.34 -31.67
N VAL A 27 16.45 -1.69 -30.41
CA VAL A 27 16.28 -0.81 -29.23
C VAL A 27 17.26 0.37 -29.29
N ARG A 28 18.52 0.12 -29.67
CA ARG A 28 19.54 1.18 -29.87
C ARG A 28 19.16 2.11 -31.01
N ALA A 29 18.79 1.56 -32.17
CA ALA A 29 18.37 2.36 -33.32
C ALA A 29 17.12 3.22 -33.03
N TYR A 30 16.17 2.72 -32.22
CA TYR A 30 15.00 3.48 -31.79
C TYR A 30 15.36 4.65 -30.86
N ALA A 31 16.27 4.42 -29.91
CA ALA A 31 16.70 5.46 -28.99
C ALA A 31 17.53 6.54 -29.70
N ASP A 32 18.40 6.14 -30.64
CA ASP A 32 19.17 7.07 -31.46
C ASP A 32 18.25 7.91 -32.37
N ALA A 33 17.23 7.30 -32.98
CA ALA A 33 16.23 8.00 -33.78
C ALA A 33 15.37 8.98 -32.95
N LYS A 34 15.23 8.74 -31.64
CA LYS A 34 14.50 9.61 -30.70
C LYS A 34 15.40 10.61 -29.96
N GLY A 35 16.71 10.59 -30.21
CA GLY A 35 17.67 11.46 -29.53
C GLY A 35 17.79 11.17 -28.02
N ILE A 36 17.62 9.91 -27.62
CA ILE A 36 17.73 9.46 -26.23
C ILE A 36 19.11 8.85 -26.03
N THR A 37 19.92 9.44 -25.16
CA THR A 37 21.18 8.85 -24.72
C THR A 37 20.90 7.71 -23.75
N LEU A 38 21.12 6.48 -24.22
CA LEU A 38 20.87 5.25 -23.49
C LEU A 38 21.94 5.00 -22.42
N THR A 39 21.54 4.95 -21.15
CA THR A 39 22.46 4.64 -20.04
C THR A 39 22.47 3.15 -19.72
N SER A 40 21.34 2.46 -19.92
CA SER A 40 21.22 1.02 -19.72
C SER A 40 20.10 0.43 -20.58
N ILE A 41 20.40 -0.64 -21.30
CA ILE A 41 19.41 -1.53 -21.94
C ILE A 41 19.36 -2.79 -21.09
N ARG A 42 18.20 -3.10 -20.51
CA ARG A 42 18.00 -4.41 -19.89
C ARG A 42 16.91 -5.17 -20.66
N PRO A 43 17.19 -6.39 -21.13
CA PRO A 43 16.14 -7.29 -21.57
C PRO A 43 15.24 -7.62 -20.38
N LEU A 44 13.94 -7.34 -20.49
CA LEU A 44 12.95 -7.96 -19.63
C LEU A 44 12.68 -9.34 -20.24
N GLU A 45 13.34 -10.33 -19.65
CA GLU A 45 13.00 -11.73 -19.87
C GLU A 45 11.53 -11.94 -19.48
N ASP A 46 10.81 -12.67 -20.33
CA ASP A 46 9.37 -12.78 -20.33
C ASP A 46 8.78 -12.96 -18.92
N GLN A 47 8.07 -11.95 -18.43
CA GLN A 47 7.24 -12.02 -17.22
C GLN A 47 5.97 -12.87 -17.41
N SER A 48 5.98 -13.83 -18.35
CA SER A 48 5.02 -14.94 -18.39
C SER A 48 5.48 -16.12 -17.52
N ALA A 49 6.72 -16.10 -17.01
CA ALA A 49 7.16 -17.01 -15.97
C ALA A 49 6.75 -16.48 -14.59
N ILE A 50 5.79 -17.18 -13.99
CA ILE A 50 5.49 -17.21 -12.55
C ILE A 50 6.79 -17.00 -11.77
N VAL A 51 6.97 -15.83 -11.17
CA VAL A 51 8.10 -15.56 -10.29
C VAL A 51 7.89 -16.41 -9.04
N PRO A 52 8.72 -17.43 -8.75
CA PRO A 52 8.76 -18.01 -7.43
C PRO A 52 9.36 -16.92 -6.56
N ILE A 53 8.53 -16.27 -5.74
CA ILE A 53 8.97 -15.26 -4.79
C ILE A 53 9.98 -15.95 -3.88
N ALA A 54 11.25 -15.73 -4.17
CA ALA A 54 12.35 -16.18 -3.34
C ALA A 54 12.09 -15.72 -1.90
N ASN A 55 12.19 -16.68 -0.98
CA ASN A 55 12.05 -16.62 0.47
C ASN A 55 12.86 -15.48 1.12
N THR A 56 12.50 -14.23 0.84
CA THR A 56 12.70 -13.16 1.80
C THR A 56 11.55 -13.31 2.79
N PRO A 57 11.80 -13.39 4.11
CA PRO A 57 10.74 -13.23 5.08
C PRO A 57 10.29 -11.77 4.97
N ARG A 58 9.42 -11.52 4.00
CA ARG A 58 8.68 -10.28 3.86
C ARG A 58 7.95 -10.18 5.19
N HIS A 59 8.39 -9.26 6.04
CA HIS A 59 7.82 -9.00 7.35
C HIS A 59 6.42 -8.42 7.10
N ASN A 60 5.53 -9.31 6.69
CA ASN A 60 4.19 -9.03 6.24
C ASN A 60 3.32 -9.11 7.46
N ASN A 61 3.28 -8.03 8.23
CA ASN A 61 2.02 -7.73 8.89
C ASN A 61 1.14 -7.17 7.77
N PRO A 62 0.21 -7.94 7.19
CA PRO A 62 -0.66 -7.43 6.14
C PRO A 62 -1.34 -6.16 6.65
N ARG A 63 -1.50 -5.18 5.76
CA ARG A 63 -2.00 -3.85 6.13
C ARG A 63 -3.38 -3.94 6.81
N SER A 64 -4.15 -4.96 6.42
CA SER A 64 -5.39 -5.41 7.05
C SER A 64 -5.23 -5.78 8.54
N GLU A 65 -4.19 -6.49 8.92
CA GLU A 65 -3.89 -6.86 10.31
C GLU A 65 -3.55 -5.63 11.17
N ARG A 66 -2.77 -4.68 10.63
CA ARG A 66 -2.50 -3.41 11.32
C ARG A 66 -3.77 -2.59 11.56
N MET A 67 -4.65 -2.51 10.55
CA MET A 67 -5.94 -1.82 10.69
C MET A 67 -6.86 -2.53 11.69
N ARG A 68 -6.83 -3.86 11.75
CA ARG A 68 -7.60 -4.66 12.71
C ARG A 68 -7.12 -4.45 14.14
N THR A 69 -5.80 -4.37 14.36
CA THR A 69 -5.21 -4.06 15.67
C THR A 69 -5.56 -2.64 16.14
N ILE A 70 -5.53 -1.65 15.24
CA ILE A 70 -5.95 -0.28 15.56
C ILE A 70 -7.43 -0.26 15.92
N SER A 71 -8.28 -0.92 15.14
CA SER A 71 -9.72 -1.05 15.41
C SER A 71 -9.98 -1.67 16.80
N SER A 72 -9.32 -2.79 17.11
CA SER A 72 -9.46 -3.46 18.41
C SER A 72 -9.04 -2.55 19.57
N THR A 73 -7.91 -1.86 19.43
CA THR A 73 -7.42 -0.90 20.43
C THR A 73 -8.45 0.22 20.65
N LEU A 74 -9.02 0.78 19.58
CA LEU A 74 -10.05 1.83 19.66
C LEU A 74 -11.30 1.34 20.40
N PHE A 75 -11.76 0.12 20.13
CA PHE A 75 -12.90 -0.46 20.84
C PHE A 75 -12.61 -0.71 22.32
N ILE A 76 -11.41 -1.22 22.65
CA ILE A 76 -11.00 -1.43 24.05
C ILE A 76 -11.03 -0.11 24.81
N TRP A 77 -10.43 0.95 24.24
CA TRP A 77 -10.47 2.28 24.86
C TRP A 77 -11.88 2.85 24.94
N ALA A 78 -12.72 2.67 23.92
CA ALA A 78 -14.12 3.09 23.94
C ALA A 78 -14.86 2.44 25.12
N TRP A 79 -14.68 1.14 25.34
CA TRP A 79 -15.27 0.43 26.47
C TRP A 79 -14.74 0.89 27.83
N ILE A 80 -13.43 1.06 27.97
CA ILE A 80 -12.81 1.57 29.20
C ILE A 80 -13.36 2.95 29.54
N LEU A 81 -13.47 3.84 28.56
CA LEU A 81 -13.99 5.20 28.74
C LEU A 81 -15.50 5.19 29.03
N LEU A 82 -16.27 4.28 28.42
CA LEU A 82 -17.69 4.13 28.70
C LEU A 82 -17.92 3.68 30.15
N VAL A 83 -17.20 2.64 30.59
CA VAL A 83 -17.28 2.11 31.96
C VAL A 83 -16.74 3.16 32.95
N GLY A 84 -15.62 3.80 32.63
CA GLY A 84 -15.05 4.88 33.42
C GLY A 84 -16.01 6.07 33.56
N GLY A 85 -16.70 6.43 32.48
CA GLY A 85 -17.74 7.47 32.49
C GLY A 85 -18.94 7.09 33.35
N LEU A 86 -19.36 5.82 33.32
CA LEU A 86 -20.40 5.27 34.20
C LEU A 86 -19.99 5.32 35.69
N ILE A 87 -18.73 5.03 36.01
CA ILE A 87 -18.21 5.14 37.37
C ILE A 87 -18.07 6.61 37.79
N ALA A 88 -17.70 7.48 36.85
CA ALA A 88 -17.47 8.90 37.07
C ALA A 88 -18.76 9.75 37.17
N PHE A 89 -19.96 9.15 37.22
CA PHE A 89 -21.23 9.90 37.37
C PHE A 89 -21.28 10.79 38.62
N ILE A 90 -20.45 10.48 39.61
CA ILE A 90 -20.24 11.30 40.82
C ILE A 90 -19.68 12.69 40.47
N ILE A 91 -18.98 12.82 39.34
CA ILE A 91 -18.42 14.05 38.79
C ILE A 91 -19.02 14.27 37.39
N PRO A 92 -20.20 14.91 37.27
CA PRO A 92 -20.93 15.06 36.01
C PRO A 92 -20.13 15.57 34.81
N PRO A 93 -19.26 16.61 34.93
CA PRO A 93 -18.49 17.07 33.77
C PRO A 93 -17.47 16.02 33.30
N LEU A 94 -16.90 15.23 34.22
CA LEU A 94 -15.95 14.18 33.88
C LEU A 94 -16.66 13.01 33.18
N ALA A 95 -17.83 12.60 33.69
CA ALA A 95 -18.66 11.58 33.05
C ALA A 95 -19.06 11.98 31.61
N ALA A 96 -19.50 13.23 31.41
CA ALA A 96 -19.90 13.73 30.09
C ALA A 96 -18.75 13.66 29.07
N VAL A 97 -17.53 14.04 29.47
CA VAL A 97 -16.33 13.98 28.61
C VAL A 97 -15.97 12.53 28.27
N LEU A 98 -15.92 11.64 29.27
CA LEU A 98 -15.57 10.22 29.09
C LEU A 98 -16.57 9.50 28.18
N ILE A 99 -17.87 9.71 28.40
CA ILE A 99 -18.95 9.11 27.62
C ILE A 99 -18.92 9.65 26.18
N SER A 100 -18.74 10.96 25.99
CA SER A 100 -18.65 11.55 24.65
C SER A 100 -17.45 11.00 23.87
N LEU A 101 -16.29 10.85 24.54
CA LEU A 101 -15.09 10.28 23.93
C LEU A 101 -15.28 8.80 23.57
N ALA A 102 -15.96 8.02 24.42
CA ALA A 102 -16.31 6.64 24.11
C ALA A 102 -17.18 6.55 22.85
N PHE A 103 -18.23 7.38 22.76
CA PHE A 103 -19.10 7.43 21.58
C PHE A 103 -18.39 7.91 20.32
N PHE A 104 -17.31 8.69 20.43
CA PHE A 104 -16.47 9.06 19.29
C PHE A 104 -15.56 7.90 18.83
N LEU A 105 -15.03 7.12 19.77
CA LEU A 105 -14.11 6.02 19.47
C LEU A 105 -14.80 4.81 18.84
N PHE A 106 -16.06 4.52 19.19
CA PHE A 106 -16.85 3.44 18.57
C PHE A 106 -16.94 3.54 17.03
N PRO A 107 -17.43 4.65 16.44
CA PRO A 107 -17.52 4.80 14.98
C PRO A 107 -16.14 4.85 14.34
N LEU A 108 -15.12 5.42 15.00
CA LEU A 108 -13.75 5.40 14.49
C LEU A 108 -13.22 3.97 14.41
N GLY A 109 -13.39 3.17 15.46
CA GLY A 109 -13.04 1.75 15.50
C GLY A 109 -13.77 0.95 14.42
N ALA A 110 -15.06 1.23 14.20
CA ALA A 110 -15.85 0.62 13.13
C ALA A 110 -15.29 0.97 11.73
N LEU A 111 -14.90 2.22 11.50
CA LEU A 111 -14.32 2.66 10.23
C LEU A 111 -13.03 1.90 9.91
N TYR A 112 -12.15 1.73 10.90
CA TYR A 112 -10.92 0.94 10.74
C TYR A 112 -11.20 -0.55 10.53
N SER A 113 -12.24 -1.11 11.16
CA SER A 113 -12.66 -2.51 10.96
C SER A 113 -13.14 -2.76 9.53
N VAL A 114 -13.99 -1.88 9.01
CA VAL A 114 -14.49 -1.94 7.63
C VAL A 114 -13.36 -1.70 6.63
N GLY A 115 -12.46 -0.76 6.91
CA GLY A 115 -11.26 -0.57 6.11
C GLY A 115 -10.38 -1.82 6.04
N ALA A 116 -10.21 -2.53 7.16
CA ALA A 116 -9.46 -3.77 7.22
C ALA A 116 -10.09 -4.89 6.37
N SER A 117 -11.42 -5.03 6.38
CA SER A 117 -12.11 -6.06 5.60
C SER A 117 -12.04 -5.79 4.10
N ILE A 118 -12.17 -4.52 3.68
CA ILE A 118 -12.03 -4.13 2.27
C ILE A 118 -10.60 -4.40 1.78
N VAL A 119 -9.58 -4.03 2.57
CA VAL A 119 -8.18 -4.29 2.21
C VAL A 119 -7.89 -5.78 2.12
N ALA A 120 -8.39 -6.59 3.06
CA ALA A 120 -8.25 -8.04 3.02
C ALA A 120 -8.89 -8.65 1.75
N ALA A 121 -10.08 -8.19 1.37
CA ALA A 121 -10.77 -8.67 0.17
C ALA A 121 -10.04 -8.28 -1.14
N ILE A 122 -9.38 -7.13 -1.16
CA ILE A 122 -8.54 -6.69 -2.30
C ILE A 122 -7.26 -7.53 -2.35
N GLU A 123 -6.61 -7.77 -1.19
CA GLU A 123 -5.41 -8.62 -1.08
C GLU A 123 -5.72 -10.05 -1.57
N GLU A 124 -6.88 -10.62 -1.23
CA GLU A 124 -7.30 -11.95 -1.68
C GLU A 124 -7.52 -12.02 -3.20
N LYS A 125 -8.15 -10.98 -3.80
CA LYS A 125 -8.39 -10.90 -5.25
C LYS A 125 -7.13 -10.66 -6.09
N GLN A 126 -6.05 -10.15 -5.50
CA GLN A 126 -4.77 -9.97 -6.21
C GLN A 126 -3.91 -11.23 -6.23
N VAL A 127 -4.24 -12.23 -5.41
CA VAL A 127 -3.50 -13.48 -5.28
C VAL A 127 -4.15 -14.62 -6.10
N SER A 128 -5.42 -14.49 -6.49
CA SER A 128 -6.15 -15.42 -7.39
C SER A 128 -5.92 -15.11 -8.86
#